data_AF-A0A950KWD7-F1
#
_entry.id   AF-A0A950KWD7-F1
#
_cell.length_a   1.000
_cell.length_b   1.000
_cell.length_c   1.000
_cell.angle_alpha   90.00
_cell.angle_beta   90.00
_cell.angle_gamma   90.00
#
_symmetry.space_group_name_H-M   'P 1'
#
loop_
_entity.id
_entity.type
_entity.pdbx_description
1 polymer ?
#
loop_
_entity_poly.entity_id
_entity_poly.type
_entity_poly.pdbx_seq_one_letter_code
_entity_poly.pdbx_strand_id
1 'polypeptide(L)'
;KPAPKPLSGGFIFVDENKDRAEEQAMKWLTANYKTVIKHYEMQSEKFGTQKSYESYRMITKHLAKYGVDEAAAGFANLMPWGTPDMVLEKLATIRDMIDAHGFMLNFSYGGMPYDEVERSLKCFVKHVLPEIKKWKTEPLPEPADLTAPEAAA
;
A
#
# COMPACT_ATOMS: atom_id res chain seq x y z
N LYS A 1 -2.00 7.22 28.47
CA LYS A 1 -2.22 7.93 27.18
C LYS A 1 -2.86 6.92 26.22
N PRO A 2 -3.91 7.29 25.44
CA PRO A 2 -4.42 6.39 24.40
C PRO A 2 -3.31 6.06 23.39
N ALA A 3 -3.41 4.89 22.75
CA ALA A 3 -2.49 4.52 21.68
C ALA A 3 -2.57 5.54 20.53
N PRO A 4 -1.45 5.87 19.86
CA PRO A 4 -1.49 6.75 18.71
C PRO A 4 -2.33 6.11 17.59
N LYS A 5 -3.04 6.96 16.84
CA LYS A 5 -3.75 6.54 15.63
C LYS A 5 -2.76 5.96 14.59
N PRO A 6 -3.18 4.98 13.77
CA PRO A 6 -2.28 4.30 12.85
C PRO A 6 -1.89 5.19 11.65
N LEU A 7 -0.71 4.91 11.09
CA LEU A 7 -0.35 5.33 9.74
C LEU A 7 -0.68 4.20 8.76
N SER A 8 -1.30 4.54 7.63
CA SER A 8 -1.64 3.56 6.59
C SER A 8 -0.58 3.56 5.49
N GLY A 9 0.11 2.43 5.33
CA GLY A 9 1.08 2.23 4.25
C GLY A 9 0.47 1.49 3.07
N GLY A 10 0.77 1.91 1.85
CA GLY A 10 0.24 1.25 0.66
C GLY A 10 0.93 1.63 -0.64
N PHE A 11 0.62 0.88 -1.70
CA PHE A 11 1.00 1.22 -3.07
C PHE A 11 -0.11 2.06 -3.69
N ILE A 12 0.25 3.02 -4.52
CA ILE A 12 -0.71 3.91 -5.17
C ILE A 12 -0.35 4.12 -6.64
N PHE A 13 -1.36 4.37 -7.48
CA PHE A 13 -1.16 4.80 -8.86
C PHE A 13 -2.20 5.85 -9.25
N VAL A 14 -1.78 7.00 -9.78
CA VAL A 14 -2.70 8.09 -10.13
C VAL A 14 -2.48 8.53 -11.57
N ASP A 15 -3.56 8.62 -12.33
CA ASP A 15 -3.54 9.16 -13.69
C ASP A 15 -4.79 9.99 -13.95
N GLU A 16 -4.71 11.06 -14.74
CA GLU A 16 -5.90 11.83 -15.13
C GLU A 16 -6.83 11.00 -16.04
N ASN A 17 -6.28 10.02 -16.77
CA ASN A 17 -7.07 9.11 -17.61
C ASN A 17 -7.38 7.79 -16.86
N LYS A 18 -8.66 7.48 -16.71
CA LYS A 18 -9.13 6.28 -16.00
C LYS A 18 -8.61 4.98 -16.62
N ASP A 19 -8.73 4.82 -17.93
CA ASP A 19 -8.39 3.57 -18.63
C ASP A 19 -6.88 3.31 -18.54
N ARG A 20 -6.07 4.36 -18.66
CA ARG A 20 -4.63 4.26 -18.45
C ARG A 20 -4.28 3.97 -17.00
N ALA A 21 -4.99 4.58 -16.04
CA ALA A 21 -4.80 4.27 -14.63
C ALA A 21 -5.02 2.78 -14.36
N GLU A 22 -6.08 2.20 -14.92
CA GLU A 22 -6.37 0.78 -14.82
C GLU A 22 -5.30 -0.08 -15.48
N GLU A 23 -4.95 0.20 -16.74
CA GLU A 23 -3.92 -0.53 -17.48
C GLU A 23 -2.59 -0.57 -16.71
N GLN A 24 -2.13 0.60 -16.25
CA GLN A 24 -0.84 0.74 -15.58
C GLN A 24 -0.88 0.16 -14.17
N ALA A 25 -1.95 0.38 -13.40
CA ALA A 25 -2.11 -0.21 -12.08
C ALA A 25 -2.14 -1.74 -12.16
N MET A 26 -2.93 -2.31 -13.08
CA MET A 26 -2.96 -3.75 -13.29
C MET A 26 -1.59 -4.29 -13.68
N LYS A 27 -0.88 -3.62 -14.60
CA LYS A 27 0.47 -4.04 -14.98
C LYS A 27 1.46 -4.04 -13.82
N TRP A 28 1.58 -2.93 -13.09
CA TRP A 28 2.68 -2.75 -12.14
C TRP A 28 2.40 -3.29 -10.75
N LEU A 29 1.15 -3.20 -10.26
CA LEU A 29 0.79 -3.76 -8.96
C LEU A 29 0.77 -5.29 -8.99
N THR A 30 0.30 -5.89 -10.08
CA THR A 30 0.35 -7.35 -10.23
C THR A 30 1.79 -7.84 -10.36
N ALA A 31 2.63 -7.14 -11.14
CA ALA A 31 4.06 -7.46 -11.25
C ALA A 31 4.76 -7.37 -9.89
N ASN A 32 4.49 -6.33 -9.11
CA ASN A 32 5.01 -6.20 -7.75
C ASN A 32 4.51 -7.33 -6.82
N TYR A 33 3.24 -7.68 -6.88
CA TYR A 33 2.73 -8.76 -6.03
C TYR A 33 3.34 -10.13 -6.39
N LYS A 34 3.59 -10.37 -7.68
CA LYS A 34 4.29 -11.58 -8.14
C LYS A 34 5.73 -11.66 -7.59
N THR A 35 6.44 -10.53 -7.49
CA THR A 35 7.77 -10.53 -6.86
C THR A 35 7.68 -10.82 -5.36
N VAL A 36 6.66 -10.31 -4.67
CA VAL A 36 6.37 -10.62 -3.25
C VAL A 36 6.10 -12.11 -3.06
N ILE A 37 5.21 -12.70 -3.87
CA ILE A 37 4.90 -14.15 -3.83
C ILE A 37 6.18 -14.97 -3.99
N LYS A 38 7.02 -14.60 -4.96
CA LYS A 38 8.30 -15.28 -5.21
C LYS A 38 9.29 -15.09 -4.07
N HIS A 39 9.47 -13.86 -3.59
CA HIS A 39 10.48 -13.49 -2.59
C HIS A 39 10.22 -14.17 -1.24
N TYR A 40 8.95 -14.26 -0.84
CA TYR A 40 8.55 -14.91 0.41
C TYR A 40 8.17 -16.39 0.25
N GLU A 41 8.36 -16.96 -0.95
CA GLU A 41 8.00 -18.34 -1.28
C GLU A 41 6.57 -18.70 -0.84
N MET A 42 5.61 -17.82 -1.11
CA MET A 42 4.24 -17.93 -0.57
C MET A 42 3.47 -19.17 -1.07
N GLN A 43 3.98 -19.82 -2.11
CA GLN A 43 3.46 -21.07 -2.66
C GLN A 43 4.10 -22.33 -2.05
N SER A 44 5.11 -22.20 -1.20
CA SER A 44 5.77 -23.31 -0.52
C SER A 44 4.81 -23.96 0.48
N GLU A 45 4.85 -25.30 0.58
CA GLU A 45 4.10 -26.06 1.59
C GLU A 45 4.45 -25.67 3.03
N LYS A 46 5.63 -25.07 3.23
CA LYS A 46 6.10 -24.60 4.54
C LYS A 46 5.60 -23.19 4.88
N PHE A 47 5.11 -22.43 3.90
CA PHE A 47 4.62 -21.08 4.13
C PHE A 47 3.35 -21.08 4.99
N GLY A 48 3.30 -20.22 6.00
CA GLY A 48 2.14 -20.12 6.89
C GLY A 48 1.97 -21.25 7.91
N THR A 49 2.93 -22.19 8.01
CA THR A 49 2.82 -23.34 8.93
C THR A 49 3.01 -22.98 10.40
N GLN A 50 3.65 -21.85 10.70
CA GLN A 50 3.88 -21.37 12.06
C GLN A 50 2.60 -20.82 12.71
N LYS A 51 2.47 -21.00 14.04
CA LYS A 51 1.26 -20.63 14.80
C LYS A 51 0.92 -19.13 14.73
N SER A 52 1.91 -18.26 14.60
CA SER A 52 1.71 -16.81 14.45
C SER A 52 1.35 -16.38 13.02
N TYR A 53 1.33 -17.30 12.06
CA TYR A 53 1.13 -17.02 10.62
C TYR A 53 -0.24 -17.49 10.10
N GLU A 54 -1.23 -17.67 10.98
CA GLU A 54 -2.58 -18.14 10.59
C GLU A 54 -3.25 -17.25 9.53
N SER A 55 -3.07 -15.92 9.60
CA SER A 55 -3.57 -14.99 8.58
C SER A 55 -2.98 -15.25 7.19
N TYR A 56 -1.72 -15.67 7.11
CA TYR A 56 -1.03 -15.99 5.86
C TYR A 56 -1.54 -17.29 5.22
N ARG A 57 -2.11 -18.22 6.02
CA ARG A 57 -2.74 -19.44 5.47
C ARG A 57 -3.93 -19.12 4.56
N MET A 58 -4.62 -18.01 4.82
CA MET A 58 -5.70 -17.56 3.93
C MET A 58 -5.16 -17.13 2.58
N ILE A 59 -3.97 -16.53 2.54
CA ILE A 59 -3.29 -16.16 1.30
C ILE A 59 -2.85 -17.40 0.53
N THR A 60 -2.27 -18.41 1.20
CA THR A 60 -1.90 -19.69 0.56
C THR A 60 -3.11 -20.42 0.01
N LYS A 61 -4.23 -20.47 0.75
CA LYS A 61 -5.50 -21.05 0.26
C LYS A 61 -6.04 -20.31 -0.96
N HIS A 62 -5.96 -18.99 -0.95
CA HIS A 62 -6.38 -18.16 -2.08
C HIS A 62 -5.50 -18.43 -3.31
N LEU A 63 -4.18 -18.45 -3.14
CA LEU A 63 -3.21 -18.79 -4.20
C LEU A 63 -3.41 -20.21 -4.76
N ALA A 64 -3.69 -21.20 -3.89
CA ALA A 64 -3.96 -22.57 -4.34
C ALA A 64 -5.27 -22.71 -5.12
N LYS A 65 -6.27 -21.87 -4.80
CA LYS A 65 -7.59 -21.92 -5.43
C LYS A 65 -7.67 -21.15 -6.76
N TYR A 66 -7.06 -19.97 -6.82
CA TYR A 66 -7.22 -19.00 -7.91
C TYR A 66 -5.93 -18.82 -8.73
N GLY A 67 -4.81 -19.35 -8.26
CA GLY A 67 -3.51 -19.18 -8.91
C GLY A 67 -2.90 -17.80 -8.68
N VAL A 68 -1.67 -17.63 -9.16
CA VAL A 68 -0.85 -16.42 -8.93
C VAL A 68 -1.43 -15.20 -9.64
N ASP A 69 -1.96 -15.37 -10.86
CA ASP A 69 -2.45 -14.25 -11.66
C ASP A 69 -3.72 -13.63 -11.10
N GLU A 70 -4.71 -14.44 -10.72
CA GLU A 70 -5.95 -13.94 -10.10
C GLU A 70 -5.68 -13.34 -8.72
N ALA A 71 -4.80 -13.96 -7.91
CA ALA A 71 -4.41 -13.39 -6.62
C ALA A 71 -3.72 -12.03 -6.77
N ALA A 72 -2.85 -11.87 -7.78
CA ALA A 72 -2.19 -10.61 -8.09
C ALA A 72 -3.20 -9.54 -8.57
N ALA A 73 -4.16 -9.92 -9.42
CA ALA A 73 -5.22 -9.01 -9.85
C ALA A 73 -6.11 -8.59 -8.67
N GLY A 74 -6.45 -9.53 -7.78
CA GLY A 74 -7.15 -9.24 -6.53
C GLY A 74 -6.40 -8.24 -5.66
N PHE A 75 -5.09 -8.43 -5.47
CA PHE A 75 -4.23 -7.47 -4.77
C PHE A 75 -4.26 -6.08 -5.43
N ALA A 76 -4.07 -6.02 -6.75
CA ALA A 76 -4.08 -4.77 -7.49
C ALA A 76 -5.40 -4.00 -7.33
N ASN A 77 -6.54 -4.70 -7.34
CA ASN A 77 -7.86 -4.11 -7.16
C ASN A 77 -8.09 -3.50 -5.77
N LEU A 78 -7.42 -4.02 -4.74
CA LEU A 78 -7.50 -3.48 -3.37
C LEU A 78 -6.72 -2.17 -3.20
N MET A 79 -5.73 -1.90 -4.06
CA MET A 79 -4.90 -0.73 -3.91
C MET A 79 -5.63 0.56 -4.38
N PRO A 80 -5.28 1.72 -3.80
CA PRO A 80 -5.71 3.01 -4.31
C PRO A 80 -5.09 3.27 -5.69
N TRP A 81 -5.87 3.10 -6.74
CA TRP A 81 -5.51 3.50 -8.08
C TRP A 81 -6.72 4.06 -8.84
N GLY A 82 -6.46 4.92 -9.81
CA GLY A 82 -7.51 5.51 -10.67
C GLY A 82 -7.24 6.97 -11.00
N THR A 83 -8.33 7.67 -11.31
CA THR A 83 -8.34 9.13 -11.39
C THR A 83 -8.10 9.76 -10.03
N PRO A 84 -7.71 11.05 -9.95
CA PRO A 84 -7.54 11.73 -8.66
C PRO A 84 -8.75 11.59 -7.73
N ASP A 85 -9.97 11.72 -8.26
CA ASP A 85 -11.20 11.59 -7.49
C ASP A 85 -11.39 10.16 -6.95
N MET A 86 -11.19 9.14 -7.80
CA MET A 86 -11.26 7.73 -7.37
C MET A 86 -10.25 7.43 -6.27
N VAL A 87 -9.03 7.98 -6.39
CA VAL A 87 -7.97 7.79 -5.41
C VAL A 87 -8.32 8.48 -4.09
N LEU A 88 -8.88 9.69 -4.13
CA LEU A 88 -9.36 10.39 -2.94
C LEU A 88 -10.47 9.60 -2.21
N GLU A 89 -11.43 9.06 -2.95
CA GLU A 89 -12.50 8.22 -2.39
C GLU A 89 -11.96 6.97 -1.70
N LYS A 90 -11.02 6.27 -2.34
CA LYS A 90 -10.37 5.09 -1.75
C LYS A 90 -9.57 5.44 -0.49
N LEU A 91 -8.84 6.56 -0.50
CA LEU A 91 -8.10 7.02 0.68
C LEU A 91 -9.04 7.47 1.81
N ALA A 92 -10.17 8.10 1.48
CA ALA A 92 -11.20 8.45 2.46
C ALA A 92 -11.81 7.20 3.08
N THR A 93 -12.11 6.18 2.28
CA THR A 93 -12.58 4.87 2.75
C THR A 93 -11.60 4.24 3.73
N ILE A 94 -10.29 4.27 3.43
CA ILE A 94 -9.25 3.76 4.34
C ILE A 94 -9.25 4.58 5.64
N ARG A 95 -9.27 5.92 5.55
CA ARG A 95 -9.31 6.79 6.72
C ARG A 95 -10.50 6.48 7.62
N ASP A 96 -11.69 6.34 7.05
CA ASP A 96 -12.92 6.11 7.82
C ASP A 96 -12.94 4.70 8.45
N MET A 97 -12.31 3.72 7.80
CA MET A 97 -12.28 2.34 8.28
C MET A 97 -11.33 2.14 9.47
N ILE A 98 -10.18 2.83 9.51
CA ILE A 98 -9.14 2.61 10.53
C ILE A 98 -8.74 3.86 11.32
N ASP A 99 -9.46 4.97 11.13
CA ASP A 99 -9.14 6.29 11.69
C ASP A 99 -7.67 6.68 11.43
N ALA A 100 -7.24 6.53 10.17
CA ALA A 100 -5.85 6.72 9.78
C ALA A 100 -5.41 8.19 10.03
N HIS A 101 -4.29 8.34 10.73
CA HIS A 101 -3.69 9.64 11.03
C HIS A 101 -2.90 10.21 9.83
N GLY A 102 -2.45 9.34 8.93
CA GLY A 102 -1.67 9.71 7.77
C GLY A 102 -1.39 8.52 6.86
N PHE A 103 -0.82 8.81 5.69
CA PHE A 103 -0.54 7.82 4.66
C PHE A 103 0.93 7.79 4.29
N MET A 104 1.48 6.57 4.14
CA MET A 104 2.82 6.32 3.61
C MET A 104 2.67 5.63 2.25
N LEU A 105 2.71 6.43 1.19
CA LEU A 105 2.35 5.99 -0.15
C LEU A 105 3.59 5.70 -1.00
N ASN A 106 3.62 4.51 -1.59
CA ASN A 106 4.72 4.05 -2.44
C ASN A 106 4.34 4.22 -3.91
N PHE A 107 5.18 4.91 -4.69
CA PHE A 107 4.97 5.20 -6.11
C PHE A 107 5.89 4.40 -7.04
N SER A 108 6.98 3.84 -6.51
CA SER A 108 7.97 3.07 -7.27
C SER A 108 7.96 1.62 -6.81
N TYR A 109 7.59 0.71 -7.71
CA TYR A 109 7.45 -0.72 -7.43
C TYR A 109 7.40 -1.50 -8.75
N GLY A 110 7.46 -2.84 -8.68
CA GLY A 110 7.21 -3.71 -9.85
C GLY A 110 8.15 -3.51 -11.04
N GLY A 111 9.29 -2.83 -10.87
CA GLY A 111 10.21 -2.49 -11.97
C GLY A 111 9.73 -1.35 -12.88
N MET A 112 8.87 -0.47 -12.37
CA MET A 112 8.37 0.70 -13.10
C MET A 112 9.51 1.59 -13.63
N PRO A 113 9.43 2.04 -14.89
CA PRO A 113 10.30 3.08 -15.44
C PRO A 113 10.19 4.39 -14.65
N TYR A 114 11.31 5.13 -14.55
CA TYR A 114 11.39 6.35 -13.76
C TYR A 114 10.38 7.43 -14.20
N ASP A 115 10.22 7.63 -15.50
CA ASP A 115 9.26 8.57 -16.08
C ASP A 115 7.82 8.24 -15.71
N GLU A 116 7.49 6.95 -15.63
CA GLU A 116 6.17 6.49 -15.20
C GLU A 116 5.91 6.77 -13.72
N VAL A 117 6.90 6.48 -12.87
CA VAL A 117 6.86 6.81 -11.43
C VAL A 117 6.67 8.32 -11.26
N GLU A 118 7.49 9.11 -11.95
CA GLU A 118 7.48 10.57 -11.84
C GLU A 118 6.15 11.16 -12.29
N ARG A 119 5.58 10.66 -13.39
CA ARG A 119 4.27 11.06 -13.89
C ARG A 119 3.16 10.82 -12.87
N SER A 120 3.07 9.61 -12.33
CA SER A 120 2.06 9.25 -11.32
C SER A 120 2.21 10.09 -10.06
N LEU A 121 3.45 10.28 -9.59
CA LEU A 121 3.75 11.14 -8.45
C LEU A 121 3.37 12.61 -8.69
N LYS A 122 3.70 13.17 -9.86
CA LYS A 122 3.32 14.54 -10.24
C LYS A 122 1.81 14.72 -10.29
N CYS A 123 1.09 13.74 -10.84
CA CYS A 123 -0.37 13.74 -10.87
C CYS A 123 -0.95 13.75 -9.44
N PHE A 124 -0.45 12.88 -8.57
CA PHE A 124 -0.84 12.86 -7.15
C PHE A 124 -0.55 14.19 -6.45
N VAL A 125 0.64 14.75 -6.60
CA VAL A 125 1.05 16.02 -5.96
C VAL A 125 0.18 17.19 -6.44
N LYS A 126 -0.19 17.20 -7.73
CA LYS A 126 -1.00 18.26 -8.33
C LYS A 126 -2.46 18.20 -7.88
N HIS A 127 -3.07 17.01 -7.82
CA HIS A 127 -4.52 16.87 -7.66
C HIS A 127 -4.96 16.28 -6.32
N VAL A 128 -4.22 15.33 -5.77
CA VAL A 128 -4.66 14.53 -4.62
C VAL A 128 -4.09 15.09 -3.32
N LEU A 129 -2.79 15.39 -3.30
CA LEU A 129 -2.10 15.88 -2.09
C LEU A 129 -2.71 17.15 -1.50
N PRO A 130 -3.11 18.18 -2.28
CA PRO A 130 -3.73 19.39 -1.73
C PRO A 130 -5.05 19.10 -1.02
N GLU A 131 -5.85 18.17 -1.53
CA GLU A 131 -7.13 17.79 -0.93
C GLU A 131 -6.95 16.98 0.35
N ILE A 132 -6.02 16.01 0.36
CA ILE A 132 -5.69 15.25 1.58
C ILE A 132 -5.20 16.19 2.69
N LYS A 133 -4.40 17.21 2.36
CA LYS A 133 -3.92 18.20 3.34
C LYS A 133 -5.02 19.04 3.98
N LYS A 134 -6.23 19.09 3.39
CA LYS A 134 -7.39 19.76 3.99
C LYS A 134 -8.11 18.88 5.02
N TRP A 135 -7.80 17.58 5.06
CA TRP A 135 -8.46 16.65 5.98
C TRP A 135 -8.06 16.98 7.42
N LYS A 136 -9.06 17.10 8.29
CA LYS A 136 -8.83 17.29 9.73
C LYS A 136 -8.21 16.01 10.31
N THR A 137 -6.97 16.13 10.76
CA THR A 137 -6.27 15.12 11.55
C THR A 137 -5.72 15.77 12.81
N GLU A 138 -5.55 14.97 13.86
CA GLU A 138 -4.75 15.38 14.99
C GLU A 138 -3.30 15.62 14.52
N PRO A 139 -2.50 16.45 15.22
CA PRO A 139 -1.07 16.55 14.93
C PRO A 139 -0.34 15.25 15.31
N LEU A 140 0.63 14.84 14.49
CA LEU A 140 1.55 13.78 14.86
C LEU A 140 2.42 14.28 16.02
N PRO A 141 2.40 13.62 17.20
CA PRO A 141 3.27 14.02 18.29
C PRO A 141 4.72 13.74 17.90
N GLU A 142 5.58 14.74 18.07
CA GLU A 142 7.01 14.57 17.88
C GLU A 142 7.52 13.53 18.89
N PRO A 143 8.20 12.46 18.44
CA PRO A 143 8.74 11.47 19.36
C PRO A 143 9.81 12.14 20.23
N ALA A 144 9.88 11.75 21.50
CA ALA A 144 10.99 12.16 22.35
C ALA A 144 12.31 11.63 21.76
N ASP A 145 13.40 12.38 21.94
CA ASP A 145 14.72 11.91 21.55
C ASP A 145 15.02 10.54 22.15
N LEU A 146 15.57 9.65 21.33
CA LEU A 146 16.04 8.35 21.81
C LEU A 146 17.21 8.60 22.75
N THR A 147 17.00 8.45 24.05
CA THR A 147 18.10 8.39 25.01
C THR A 147 18.90 7.13 24.73
N ALA A 148 20.18 7.29 24.36
CA ALA A 148 21.08 6.16 24.25
C ALA A 148 21.15 5.45 25.61
N PRO A 149 21.11 4.10 25.65
CA PRO A 149 21.35 3.39 26.90
C PRO A 149 22.74 3.77 27.42
N GLU A 150 22.85 4.07 28.72
CA GLU A 150 24.15 4.19 29.37
C GLU A 150 24.95 2.92 29.05
N ALA A 151 26.17 3.10 28.54
CA ALA A 151 27.06 1.99 28.25
C ALA A 151 27.20 1.15 29.53
N ALA A 152 26.79 -0.12 29.46
CA ALA A 152 26.97 -1.05 30.56
C ALA A 152 28.47 -1.11 30.91
N ALA A 153 28.82 -0.64 32.10
CA ALA A 153 30.16 -0.69 32.66
C ALA A 153 30.53 -2.10 33.14
#